data_AF-A0A701SNY5-F1
#
_entry.id   AF-A0A701SNY5-F1
#
_cell.length_a   1.000
_cell.length_b   1.000
_cell.length_c   1.000
_cell.angle_alpha   90.00
_cell.angle_beta   90.00
_cell.angle_gamma   90.00
#
_symmetry.space_group_name_H-M   'P 1'
#
loop_
_entity.id
_entity.type
_entity.pdbx_description
1 polymer ?
#
loop_
_entity_poly.entity_id
_entity_poly.type
_entity_poly.pdbx_seq_one_letter_code
_entity_poly.pdbx_strand_id
1 'polypeptide(L)'
;VAPLVIFMGVGAMTDFGPLLANPRTLLLGAAAQFGIFATVLGALTLNYFGLISFTLPQAAAIGIIGGADGPTAIYLSGKLAPELLGAIAVAAYSYMALVPLIQPPIMKALTTETERKIRMVQL
;
A
#
# COMPACT_ATOMS: atom_id res chain seq x y z
N VAL A 1 -20.77 -0.05 2.68
CA VAL A 1 -21.18 0.68 1.45
C VAL A 1 -20.27 1.88 1.20
N ALA A 2 -20.14 2.82 2.16
CA ALA A 2 -19.30 4.02 2.02
C ALA A 2 -17.92 3.83 1.37
N PRO A 3 -17.05 2.88 1.78
CA PRO A 3 -15.71 2.74 1.17
C PRO A 3 -15.76 2.37 -0.32
N LEU A 4 -16.79 1.64 -0.77
CA LEU A 4 -16.95 1.27 -2.17
C LEU A 4 -17.35 2.47 -3.04
N VAL A 5 -18.15 3.39 -2.50
CA VAL A 5 -18.54 4.62 -3.20
C VAL A 5 -17.34 5.56 -3.33
N ILE A 6 -16.51 5.66 -2.29
CA ILE A 6 -15.27 6.43 -2.35
C ILE A 6 -14.31 5.82 -3.39
N PHE A 7 -14.17 4.48 -3.39
CA PHE A 7 -13.33 3.77 -4.35
C PHE A 7 -13.83 3.91 -5.80
N MET A 8 -15.15 3.97 -6.01
CA MET A 8 -15.73 4.32 -7.32
C MET A 8 -15.32 5.73 -7.76
N GLY A 9 -15.29 6.69 -6.82
CA GLY A 9 -14.78 8.04 -7.08
C GLY A 9 -13.30 8.05 -7.48
N VAL A 10 -12.46 7.26 -6.81
CA VAL A 10 -11.04 7.09 -7.20
C VAL A 10 -10.95 6.55 -8.62
N GLY A 11 -11.73 5.52 -8.97
CA GLY A 11 -11.80 4.98 -10.32
C GLY A 11 -12.22 6.03 -11.36
N ALA A 12 -13.20 6.88 -11.05
CA ALA A 12 -13.64 7.95 -11.94
C ALA A 12 -12.61 9.08 -12.11
N MET A 13 -11.72 9.27 -11.14
CA MET A 13 -10.64 10.28 -11.19
C MET A 13 -9.32 9.74 -11.77
N THR A 14 -9.22 8.45 -12.06
CA THR A 14 -7.98 7.80 -12.51
C THR A 14 -7.84 7.87 -14.03
N ASP A 15 -6.73 8.43 -14.52
CA ASP A 15 -6.36 8.38 -15.94
C ASP A 15 -5.59 7.08 -16.25
N PHE A 16 -6.06 6.36 -17.26
CA PHE A 16 -5.46 5.10 -17.72
C PHE A 16 -4.52 5.28 -18.92
N GLY A 17 -4.48 6.46 -19.56
CA GLY A 17 -3.63 6.73 -20.72
C GLY A 17 -2.15 6.37 -20.50
N PRO A 18 -1.51 6.84 -19.42
CA PRO A 18 -0.11 6.50 -19.10
C PRO A 18 0.13 5.00 -18.88
N LEU A 19 -0.84 4.30 -18.30
CA LEU A 19 -0.75 2.86 -18.03
C LEU A 19 -0.85 2.04 -19.32
N LEU A 20 -1.76 2.44 -20.23
CA LEU A 20 -1.98 1.77 -21.51
C LEU A 20 -0.83 1.98 -22.49
N ALA A 21 -0.19 3.16 -22.49
CA ALA A 21 0.93 3.47 -23.36
C ALA A 21 2.22 2.71 -23.00
N ASN A 22 2.40 2.31 -21.74
CA ASN A 22 3.46 1.37 -21.35
C ASN A 22 2.94 0.28 -20.38
N PRO A 23 2.33 -0.80 -20.91
CA PRO A 23 1.72 -1.85 -20.09
C PRO A 23 2.70 -2.59 -19.18
N ARG A 24 4.01 -2.56 -19.49
CA ARG A 24 5.04 -3.18 -18.63
C ARG A 24 5.08 -2.54 -17.25
N THR A 25 4.60 -1.30 -17.10
CA THR A 25 4.50 -0.62 -15.80
C THR A 25 3.52 -1.31 -14.83
N LEU A 26 2.57 -2.11 -15.32
CA LEU A 26 1.72 -2.96 -14.48
C LEU A 26 2.53 -3.93 -13.61
N LEU A 27 3.66 -4.43 -14.13
CA LEU A 27 4.53 -5.35 -13.37
C LEU A 27 5.20 -4.66 -12.18
N LEU A 28 5.51 -3.36 -12.31
CA LEU A 28 6.00 -2.57 -11.17
C LEU A 28 4.90 -2.43 -10.10
N GLY A 29 3.65 -2.24 -10.52
CA GLY A 29 2.49 -2.25 -9.63
C GLY A 29 2.31 -3.59 -8.89
N ALA A 30 2.52 -4.72 -9.58
CA ALA A 30 2.47 -6.04 -8.95
C ALA A 30 3.56 -6.21 -7.87
N ALA A 31 4.80 -5.81 -8.16
CA ALA A 31 5.89 -5.85 -7.19
C ALA A 31 5.66 -4.89 -6.00
N ALA A 32 5.04 -3.73 -6.23
CA ALA A 32 4.72 -2.77 -5.18
C ALA A 32 3.80 -3.34 -4.09
N GLN A 33 2.95 -4.33 -4.43
CA GLN A 33 2.07 -4.99 -3.46
C GLN A 33 2.80 -5.94 -2.50
N PHE A 34 4.10 -6.24 -2.73
CA PHE A 34 4.89 -7.05 -1.81
C PHE A 34 4.90 -6.49 -0.38
N GLY A 35 4.81 -5.16 -0.23
CA GLY A 35 4.70 -4.49 1.06
C GLY A 35 3.54 -4.98 1.94
N ILE A 36 2.41 -5.35 1.34
CA ILE A 36 1.27 -5.94 2.06
C ILE A 36 1.69 -7.27 2.69
N PHE A 37 2.23 -8.19 1.88
CA PHE A 37 2.60 -9.53 2.35
C PHE A 37 3.71 -9.48 3.38
N ALA A 38 4.73 -8.62 3.18
CA ALA A 38 5.78 -8.39 4.15
C ALA A 38 5.22 -7.89 5.50
N THR A 39 4.22 -6.99 5.46
CA THR A 39 3.56 -6.47 6.67
C THR A 39 2.74 -7.54 7.38
N VAL A 40 2.00 -8.39 6.64
CA VAL A 40 1.28 -9.55 7.23
C VAL A 40 2.25 -10.50 7.91
N LEU A 41 3.35 -10.86 7.25
CA LEU A 41 4.38 -11.71 7.83
C LEU A 41 4.99 -11.08 9.07
N GLY A 42 5.26 -9.76 9.06
CA GLY A 42 5.70 -9.01 10.22
C GLY A 42 4.73 -9.06 11.40
N ALA A 43 3.43 -8.91 11.16
CA ALA A 43 2.42 -9.03 12.21
C ALA A 43 2.36 -10.46 12.80
N LEU A 44 2.45 -11.48 11.94
CA LEU A 44 2.45 -12.88 12.38
C LEU A 44 3.74 -13.25 13.12
N THR A 45 4.89 -12.70 12.74
CA THR A 45 6.15 -12.92 13.48
C THR A 45 6.12 -12.23 14.85
N LEU A 46 5.56 -11.02 14.96
CA LEU A 46 5.34 -10.37 16.26
C LEU A 46 4.47 -11.22 17.20
N ASN A 47 3.45 -11.88 16.64
CA ASN A 47 2.62 -12.84 17.36
C ASN A 47 3.41 -14.10 17.76
N TYR A 48 4.21 -14.66 16.84
CA TYR A 48 5.04 -15.83 17.10
C TYR A 48 6.07 -15.60 18.23
N PHE A 49 6.66 -14.42 18.30
CA PHE A 49 7.59 -14.04 19.37
C PHE A 49 6.88 -13.65 20.69
N GLY A 50 5.55 -13.69 20.73
CA GLY A 50 4.77 -13.40 21.95
C GLY A 50 4.82 -11.95 22.40
N LEU A 51 5.23 -11.01 21.54
CA LEU A 51 5.29 -9.58 21.88
C LEU A 51 3.90 -8.96 21.90
N ILE A 52 3.13 -9.22 20.83
CA ILE A 52 1.77 -8.70 20.65
C ILE A 52 0.95 -9.79 19.97
N SER A 53 -0.22 -10.12 20.52
CA SER A 53 -1.08 -11.15 19.96
C SER A 53 -1.86 -10.63 18.75
N PHE A 54 -1.60 -11.19 17.56
CA PHE A 54 -2.36 -10.92 16.34
C PHE A 54 -2.94 -12.21 15.78
N THR A 55 -4.26 -12.24 15.61
CA THR A 55 -4.92 -13.29 14.82
C THR A 55 -4.64 -13.10 13.33
N LEU A 56 -4.80 -14.16 12.53
CA LEU A 56 -4.60 -14.07 11.08
C LEU A 56 -5.50 -13.01 10.40
N PRO A 57 -6.80 -12.86 10.73
CA PRO A 57 -7.65 -11.80 10.17
C PRO A 57 -7.15 -10.39 10.52
N GLN A 58 -6.67 -10.18 11.75
CA GLN A 58 -6.09 -8.90 12.18
C GLN A 58 -4.78 -8.60 11.46
N ALA A 59 -3.88 -9.58 11.36
CA ALA A 59 -2.63 -9.45 10.61
C ALA A 59 -2.89 -9.12 9.13
N ALA A 60 -3.89 -9.77 8.51
CA ALA A 60 -4.31 -9.48 7.15
C ALA A 60 -4.87 -8.05 7.00
N ALA A 61 -5.68 -7.58 7.95
CA ALA A 61 -6.21 -6.21 7.95
C ALA A 61 -5.10 -5.15 8.09
N ILE A 62 -4.10 -5.40 8.96
CA ILE A 62 -2.92 -4.54 9.14
C ILE A 62 -2.08 -4.51 7.85
N GLY A 63 -1.94 -5.67 7.20
CA GLY A 63 -1.17 -5.82 5.96
C GLY A 63 -1.58 -4.85 4.85
N ILE A 64 -2.88 -4.60 4.67
CA ILE A 64 -3.39 -3.75 3.57
C ILE A 64 -2.88 -2.31 3.64
N ILE A 65 -2.43 -1.83 4.80
CA ILE A 65 -1.78 -0.52 4.91
C ILE A 65 -0.60 -0.41 3.93
N GLY A 66 0.14 -1.51 3.72
CA GLY A 66 1.25 -1.57 2.77
C GLY A 66 0.88 -1.36 1.31
N GLY A 67 -0.41 -1.44 0.96
CA GLY A 67 -0.93 -1.15 -0.37
C GLY A 67 -1.14 0.34 -0.65
N ALA A 68 -1.05 1.19 0.38
CA ALA A 68 -1.26 2.64 0.31
C ALA A 68 -2.61 3.06 -0.34
N ASP A 69 -3.66 2.28 -0.08
CA ASP A 69 -5.02 2.53 -0.56
C ASP A 69 -6.01 2.60 0.62
N GLY A 70 -6.32 3.82 1.04
CA GLY A 70 -7.18 4.10 2.20
C GLY A 70 -8.58 3.47 2.12
N PRO A 71 -9.36 3.71 1.04
CA PRO A 71 -10.68 3.09 0.85
C PRO A 71 -10.67 1.56 0.95
N THR A 72 -9.69 0.90 0.35
CA THR A 72 -9.56 -0.56 0.41
C THR A 72 -9.12 -1.04 1.80
N ALA A 73 -8.22 -0.32 2.47
CA ALA A 73 -7.83 -0.62 3.86
C ALA A 73 -9.02 -0.53 4.82
N ILE A 74 -9.84 0.51 4.69
CA ILE A 74 -11.08 0.69 5.47
C ILE A 74 -12.06 -0.45 5.16
N TYR A 75 -12.21 -0.82 3.88
CA TYR A 75 -13.12 -1.88 3.48
C TYR A 75 -12.72 -3.25 4.05
N LEU A 76 -11.44 -3.64 3.91
CA LEU A 76 -10.98 -4.96 4.37
C LEU A 76 -10.96 -5.05 5.90
N SER A 77 -10.45 -4.02 6.58
CA SER A 77 -10.45 -3.99 8.05
C SER A 77 -11.86 -4.02 8.62
N GLY A 78 -12.82 -3.28 8.03
CA GLY A 78 -14.22 -3.35 8.42
C GLY A 78 -14.89 -4.72 8.25
N LYS A 79 -14.29 -5.64 7.48
CA LYS A 79 -14.74 -7.03 7.34
C LYS A 79 -13.95 -8.04 8.16
N LEU A 80 -12.64 -7.87 8.29
CA LEU A 80 -11.74 -8.84 8.92
C LEU A 80 -11.41 -8.55 10.38
N ALA A 81 -11.28 -7.28 10.74
CA ALA A 81 -10.93 -6.83 12.09
C ALA A 81 -11.57 -5.47 12.40
N PRO A 82 -12.91 -5.40 12.54
CA PRO A 82 -13.64 -4.14 12.76
C PRO A 82 -13.16 -3.38 13.99
N GLU A 83 -12.69 -4.10 15.01
CA GLU A 83 -12.14 -3.54 16.24
C GLU A 83 -10.80 -2.79 16.03
N LEU A 84 -10.07 -3.09 14.95
CA LEU A 84 -8.82 -2.42 14.59
C LEU A 84 -9.01 -1.31 13.54
N LEU A 85 -10.22 -1.12 13.02
CA LEU A 85 -10.51 -0.18 11.93
C LEU A 85 -9.99 1.24 12.21
N GLY A 86 -10.20 1.75 13.43
CA GLY A 86 -9.78 3.10 13.80
C GLY A 86 -8.27 3.29 13.69
N ALA A 87 -7.49 2.38 14.27
CA ALA A 87 -6.04 2.44 14.24
C ALA A 87 -5.49 2.25 12.81
N ILE A 88 -6.05 1.30 12.06
CA ILE A 88 -5.66 1.02 10.68
C ILE A 88 -5.93 2.23 9.77
N ALA A 89 -7.11 2.85 9.88
CA ALA A 89 -7.47 4.00 9.05
C ALA A 89 -6.57 5.22 9.35
N VAL A 90 -6.33 5.51 10.64
CA VAL A 90 -5.42 6.61 11.03
C VAL A 90 -4.02 6.36 10.49
N ALA A 91 -3.47 5.17 10.74
CA ALA A 91 -2.13 4.81 10.26
C ALA A 91 -2.03 4.89 8.73
N ALA A 92 -3.03 4.40 8.00
CA ALA A 92 -3.03 4.43 6.53
C ALA A 92 -2.93 5.86 5.99
N TYR A 93 -3.82 6.78 6.40
CA TYR A 93 -3.78 8.16 5.90
C TYR A 93 -2.56 8.94 6.38
N SER A 94 -2.11 8.72 7.62
CA SER A 94 -0.89 9.34 8.13
C SER A 94 0.35 8.88 7.35
N TYR A 95 0.51 7.58 7.09
CA TYR A 95 1.68 7.06 6.39
C TYR A 95 1.68 7.38 4.90
N MET A 96 0.51 7.44 4.25
CA MET A 96 0.40 7.95 2.87
C MET A 96 0.87 9.40 2.77
N ALA A 97 0.54 10.25 3.75
CA ALA A 97 1.01 11.64 3.78
C ALA A 97 2.53 11.76 4.04
N LEU A 98 3.15 10.73 4.64
CA LEU A 98 4.59 10.68 4.89
C LEU A 98 5.41 10.13 3.73
N VAL A 99 4.79 9.74 2.60
CA VAL A 99 5.50 9.27 1.40
C VAL A 99 6.62 10.22 0.95
N PRO A 100 6.45 11.57 0.93
CA PRO A 100 7.53 12.49 0.57
C PRO A 100 8.73 12.46 1.54
N LEU A 101 8.55 11.98 2.77
CA LEU A 101 9.62 11.82 3.75
C LEU A 101 10.29 10.45 3.63
N ILE A 102 9.50 9.39 3.42
CA ILE A 102 9.97 7.99 3.45
C ILE A 102 10.56 7.58 2.10
N GLN A 103 9.90 7.92 0.99
CA GLN A 103 10.27 7.42 -0.33
C GLN A 103 11.61 7.98 -0.84
N PRO A 104 11.93 9.29 -0.75
CA PRO A 104 13.17 9.81 -1.33
C PRO A 104 14.46 9.23 -0.71
N PRO A 105 14.58 9.04 0.62
CA PRO A 105 15.72 8.35 1.21
C PRO A 105 15.92 6.92 0.69
N ILE A 106 14.84 6.15 0.53
CA ILE A 106 14.90 4.78 -0.02
C ILE A 106 15.38 4.79 -1.47
N MET A 107 14.85 5.72 -2.29
CA MET A 107 15.33 5.91 -3.67
C MET A 107 16.82 6.25 -3.68
N LYS A 108 17.27 7.12 -2.77
CA LYS A 108 18.67 7.50 -2.64
C LYS A 108 19.58 6.33 -2.27
N ALA A 109 19.09 5.42 -1.43
CA ALA A 109 19.84 4.26 -0.95
C ALA A 109 19.94 3.10 -1.97
N LEU A 110 18.91 2.90 -2.79
CA LEU A 110 18.83 1.71 -3.66
C LEU A 110 19.18 1.96 -5.13
N THR A 111 18.95 3.16 -5.66
CA THR A 111 19.19 3.45 -7.08
C THR A 111 20.52 4.17 -7.29
N THR A 112 21.15 3.97 -8.45
CA THR A 112 22.39 4.67 -8.84
C THR A 112 22.09 5.98 -9.56
N GLU A 113 23.07 6.88 -9.64
CA GLU A 113 22.90 8.12 -10.43
C GLU A 113 22.66 7.86 -11.92
N THR A 114 23.29 6.81 -12.47
CA THR A 114 23.17 6.45 -13.88
C THR A 114 21.74 6.03 -14.21
N GLU A 115 21.12 5.18 -13.39
CA GLU A 115 19.72 4.75 -13.55
C GLU A 115 18.74 5.94 -13.45
N ARG A 116 18.98 6.88 -12.54
CA ARG A 116 18.13 8.08 -12.38
C ARG A 116 18.18 9.03 -13.58
N LYS A 117 19.20 8.94 -14.44
CA LYS A 117 19.38 9.80 -15.61
C LYS A 117 18.83 9.19 -16.92
N ILE A 118 18.24 7.99 -16.86
CA ILE A 118 17.62 7.32 -18.01
C ILE A 118 16.46 8.18 -18.56
N ARG A 119 16.43 8.38 -19.88
CA ARG A 119 15.35 9.08 -20.58
C ARG A 119 14.20 8.12 -20.83
N MET A 120 13.02 8.47 -20.33
CA MET A 120 11.79 7.76 -20.67
C MET A 120 11.30 8.24 -22.04
N VAL A 121 10.94 7.30 -22.92
CA VAL A 121 10.30 7.63 -24.21
C VAL A 121 8.92 8.21 -23.92
N GLN A 122 8.55 9.27 -24.62
CA GLN A 122 7.25 9.93 -24.44
C GLN A 122 6.11 9.01 -24.88
N LEU A 123 5.00 9.08 -24.13
CA LEU A 123 3.76 8.32 -24.35
C LEU A 123 3.14 8.62 -25.71
#